data_AF-A0A923IFF4-F1
#
_entry.id   AF-A0A923IFF4-F1
#
_cell.length_a   1.000
_cell.length_b   1.000
_cell.length_c   1.000
_cell.angle_alpha   90.00
_cell.angle_beta   90.00
_cell.angle_gamma   90.00
#
_symmetry.space_group_name_H-M   'P 1'
#
loop_
_entity.id
_entity.type
_entity.pdbx_description
1 polymer ?
#
loop_
_entity_poly.entity_id
_entity_poly.type
_entity_poly.pdbx_seq_one_letter_code
_entity_poly.pdbx_strand_id
1 'polypeptide(L)'
;MDEHNDSSQCRTDIAAVRQHREEIPGIVDQLVFSCGRADCFDHIGPEPIPSRAAVVDILKRIRSILYPGYFISTRVDQVNAKYYFGQETTALFETLSEQIALAIRH
;
A
#
# COMPACT_ATOMS: atom_id res chain seq x y z
N MET A 1 4.31 -12.33 -50.88
CA MET A 1 3.32 -13.25 -50.30
C MET A 1 3.69 -13.38 -48.84
N ASP A 2 2.86 -12.89 -47.93
CA ASP A 2 2.68 -13.31 -46.52
C ASP A 2 2.02 -12.18 -45.71
N GLU A 3 0.73 -11.94 -45.99
CA GLU A 3 -0.11 -10.96 -45.26
C GLU A 3 -1.28 -11.64 -44.52
N HIS A 4 -1.26 -12.97 -44.36
CA HIS A 4 -2.41 -13.73 -43.83
C HIS A 4 -2.23 -14.37 -42.44
N ASN A 5 -1.05 -14.29 -41.83
CA ASN A 5 -0.77 -14.98 -40.54
C ASN A 5 -0.98 -14.09 -39.29
N ASP A 6 -0.87 -12.76 -39.44
CA ASP A 6 -0.92 -11.81 -38.32
C ASP A 6 -2.35 -11.52 -37.83
N SER A 7 -3.32 -11.50 -38.75
CA SER A 7 -4.73 -11.22 -38.42
C SER A 7 -5.44 -12.39 -37.70
N SER A 8 -5.05 -13.63 -38.01
CA SER A 8 -5.58 -14.85 -37.38
C SER A 8 -5.04 -15.04 -35.96
N GLN A 9 -3.76 -14.73 -35.72
CA GLN A 9 -3.18 -14.74 -34.38
C GLN A 9 -3.83 -13.65 -33.51
N CYS A 10 -3.90 -12.41 -34.01
CA CYS A 10 -4.56 -11.30 -33.31
C CYS A 10 -6.03 -11.60 -32.94
N ARG A 11 -6.82 -12.22 -33.83
CA ARG A 11 -8.20 -12.62 -33.52
C ARG A 11 -8.30 -13.71 -32.45
N THR A 12 -7.37 -14.66 -32.45
CA THR A 12 -7.32 -15.75 -31.45
C THR A 12 -6.94 -15.20 -30.08
N ASP A 13 -5.97 -14.28 -30.04
CA ASP A 13 -5.52 -13.62 -28.82
C ASP A 13 -6.62 -12.74 -28.21
N ILE A 14 -7.37 -12.01 -29.04
CA ILE A 14 -8.52 -11.21 -28.58
C ILE A 14 -9.62 -12.11 -28.01
N ALA A 15 -9.88 -13.28 -28.61
CA ALA A 15 -10.87 -14.23 -28.13
C ALA A 15 -10.46 -14.85 -26.78
N ALA A 16 -9.20 -15.25 -26.63
CA ALA A 16 -8.65 -15.78 -25.38
C ALA A 16 -8.69 -14.74 -24.24
N VAL A 17 -8.31 -13.48 -24.53
CA VAL A 17 -8.37 -12.39 -23.56
C VAL A 17 -9.82 -12.10 -23.13
N ARG A 18 -10.79 -12.20 -24.04
CA ARG A 18 -12.23 -12.05 -23.69
C ARG A 18 -12.69 -13.18 -22.76
N GLN A 19 -12.35 -14.43 -23.10
CA GLN A 19 -12.70 -15.59 -22.29
C GLN A 19 -12.14 -15.48 -20.86
N HIS A 20 -10.86 -15.13 -20.71
CA HIS A 20 -10.28 -14.95 -19.37
C HIS A 20 -10.94 -13.81 -18.58
N ARG A 21 -11.39 -12.73 -19.24
CA ARG A 21 -12.12 -11.65 -18.57
C ARG A 21 -13.52 -12.08 -18.10
N GLU A 22 -14.17 -12.98 -18.83
CA GLU A 22 -15.48 -13.54 -18.46
C GLU A 22 -15.39 -14.47 -17.24
N GLU A 23 -14.22 -15.07 -16.99
CA GLU A 23 -13.97 -15.93 -15.82
C GLU A 23 -13.69 -15.13 -14.54
N ILE A 24 -13.21 -13.88 -14.64
CA ILE A 24 -12.82 -13.05 -13.48
C ILE A 24 -13.93 -12.92 -12.44
N PRO A 25 -15.20 -12.61 -12.78
CA PRO A 25 -16.27 -12.49 -11.78
C PRO A 25 -16.44 -13.76 -10.95
N GLY A 26 -16.42 -14.94 -11.59
CA GLY A 26 -16.56 -16.21 -10.89
C GLY A 26 -15.37 -16.51 -9.95
N ILE A 27 -14.16 -16.11 -10.33
CA ILE A 27 -12.97 -16.20 -9.47
C ILE A 27 -13.10 -15.25 -8.27
N VAL A 28 -13.57 -14.02 -8.50
CA VAL A 28 -13.80 -13.04 -7.43
C VAL A 28 -14.82 -13.56 -6.43
N ASP A 29 -15.93 -14.15 -6.89
CA ASP A 29 -16.94 -14.74 -6.02
C ASP A 29 -16.36 -15.86 -5.15
N GLN A 30 -15.51 -16.71 -5.72
CA GLN A 30 -14.81 -17.77 -4.97
C GLN A 30 -13.83 -17.22 -3.92
N LEU A 31 -13.10 -16.15 -4.25
CA LEU A 31 -12.21 -15.48 -3.30
C LEU A 31 -13.01 -14.88 -2.14
N VAL A 32 -14.08 -14.14 -2.42
CA VAL A 32 -14.94 -13.54 -1.39
C VAL A 32 -15.58 -14.62 -0.51
N PHE A 33 -16.03 -15.73 -1.11
CA PHE A 33 -16.56 -16.86 -0.37
C PHE A 33 -15.54 -17.47 0.60
N SER A 34 -14.26 -17.48 0.23
CA SER A 34 -13.19 -17.99 1.09
C SER A 34 -12.92 -17.12 2.34
N CYS A 35 -13.18 -15.82 2.26
CA CYS A 35 -13.03 -14.88 3.38
C CYS A 35 -13.95 -15.21 4.57
N GLY A 36 -15.17 -15.69 4.31
CA GLY A 36 -16.14 -16.00 5.36
C GLY A 36 -15.92 -17.32 6.11
N ARG A 37 -14.82 -18.04 5.86
CA ARG A 37 -14.57 -19.35 6.47
C ARG A 37 -13.82 -19.21 7.80
N ALA A 38 -14.13 -20.08 8.76
CA ALA A 38 -13.50 -20.07 10.09
C ALA A 38 -11.98 -20.35 10.09
N ASP A 39 -11.44 -20.90 8.99
CA ASP A 39 -10.02 -21.12 8.75
C ASP A 39 -9.33 -19.95 8.03
N CYS A 40 -10.04 -18.86 7.75
CA CYS A 40 -9.49 -17.69 7.06
C CYS A 40 -8.85 -16.71 8.06
N PHE A 41 -7.61 -16.30 7.77
CA PHE A 41 -6.87 -15.28 8.52
C PHE A 41 -7.12 -13.89 7.90
N ASP A 42 -8.39 -13.54 7.72
CA ASP A 42 -8.75 -12.23 7.20
C ASP A 42 -9.01 -11.21 8.32
N HIS A 43 -9.06 -9.94 7.94
CA HIS A 43 -9.52 -8.87 8.81
C HIS A 43 -10.50 -7.99 8.05
N ILE A 44 -11.60 -8.60 7.63
CA ILE A 44 -12.70 -7.91 6.94
C ILE A 44 -13.70 -7.45 8.01
N GLY A 45 -13.47 -6.25 8.52
CA GLY A 45 -14.29 -5.65 9.56
C GLY A 45 -14.26 -4.12 9.50
N PRO A 46 -15.12 -3.46 10.28
CA PRO A 46 -15.16 -2.00 10.35
C PRO A 46 -13.94 -1.41 11.10
N GLU A 47 -13.25 -2.22 11.91
CA GLU A 47 -12.07 -1.80 12.66
C GLU A 47 -10.83 -1.84 11.74
N PRO A 48 -10.09 -0.72 11.58
CA PRO A 48 -8.85 -0.75 10.82
C PRO A 48 -7.73 -1.36 11.65
N ILE A 49 -6.91 -2.22 11.03
CA ILE A 49 -5.66 -2.69 11.62
C ILE A 49 -4.52 -1.69 11.44
N PRO A 50 -3.47 -1.76 12.27
CA PRO A 50 -2.26 -0.98 12.06
C PRO A 50 -1.68 -1.15 10.65
N SER A 51 -1.30 -0.04 10.04
CA SER A 51 -0.70 0.02 8.72
C SER A 51 0.81 -0.19 8.78
N ARG A 52 1.28 -1.28 8.18
CA ARG A 52 2.73 -1.52 8.01
C ARG A 52 3.44 -0.36 7.30
N ALA A 53 2.79 0.23 6.30
CA ALA A 53 3.36 1.38 5.58
C ALA A 53 3.54 2.59 6.51
N ALA A 54 2.54 2.89 7.34
CA ALA A 54 2.61 3.96 8.32
C ALA A 54 3.72 3.71 9.37
N VAL A 55 3.87 2.47 9.86
CA VAL A 55 4.95 2.08 10.77
C VAL A 55 6.33 2.28 10.13
N VAL A 56 6.49 1.88 8.88
CA VAL A 56 7.75 2.11 8.15
C VAL A 56 8.06 3.60 8.02
N ASP A 57 7.05 4.44 7.77
CA ASP A 57 7.23 5.88 7.67
C ASP A 57 7.54 6.54 9.02
N ILE A 58 6.92 6.08 10.11
CA ILE A 58 7.29 6.44 11.49
C ILE A 58 8.79 6.18 11.72
N LEU A 59 9.30 5.00 11.36
CA LEU A 59 10.71 4.66 11.52
C LEU A 59 11.63 5.54 10.65
N LYS A 60 11.20 5.92 9.44
CA LYS A 60 11.95 6.88 8.62
C LYS A 60 12.02 8.24 9.30
N ARG A 61 10.88 8.78 9.77
CA ARG A 61 10.81 10.09 10.45
C ARG A 61 11.66 10.13 11.72
N ILE A 62 11.58 9.10 12.56
CA ILE A 62 12.41 8.99 13.77
C ILE A 62 13.89 9.08 13.40
N ARG A 63 14.35 8.35 12.37
CA ARG A 63 15.75 8.40 11.93
C ARG A 63 16.15 9.79 11.41
N SER A 64 15.27 10.47 10.66
CA SER A 64 15.52 11.83 10.17
C SER A 64 15.61 12.86 11.30
N ILE A 65 14.84 12.69 12.37
CA ILE A 65 14.85 13.56 13.57
C ILE A 65 16.10 13.28 14.42
N LEU A 66 16.40 12.02 14.72
CA LEU A 66 17.50 11.64 15.62
C LEU A 66 18.89 11.79 14.99
N TYR A 67 18.99 11.62 13.67
CA TYR A 67 20.26 11.69 12.93
C TYR A 67 20.17 12.73 11.81
N PRO A 68 20.09 14.03 12.17
CA PRO A 68 19.91 15.08 11.19
C PRO A 68 21.10 15.15 10.23
N GLY A 69 20.80 15.27 8.94
CA GLY A 69 21.79 15.28 7.85
C GLY A 69 22.10 13.92 7.25
N TYR A 70 21.76 12.80 7.90
CA TYR A 70 21.97 11.44 7.36
C TYR A 70 20.76 10.95 6.55
N PHE A 71 19.56 11.20 7.07
CA PHE A 71 18.31 10.67 6.51
C PHE A 71 17.35 11.77 6.08
N ILE A 72 17.88 12.94 5.73
CA ILE A 72 17.09 14.09 5.27
C ILE A 72 17.38 14.27 3.77
N SER A 73 16.33 14.22 2.95
CA SER A 73 16.44 14.43 1.49
C SER A 73 16.56 15.90 1.11
N THR A 74 16.16 16.81 2.01
CA THR A 74 16.21 18.26 1.83
C THR A 74 17.39 18.88 2.58
N ARG A 75 17.84 20.04 2.12
CA ARG A 75 18.89 20.78 2.83
C ARG A 75 18.31 21.42 4.09
N VAL A 76 18.82 21.02 5.25
CA VAL A 76 18.50 21.64 6.54
C VAL A 76 19.69 22.47 7.02
N ASP A 77 19.43 23.71 7.39
CA ASP A 77 20.39 24.68 7.91
C ASP A 77 19.82 25.42 9.13
N GLN A 78 20.59 26.35 9.71
CA GLN A 78 20.19 27.04 10.93
C GLN A 78 18.93 27.91 10.77
N VAL A 79 18.59 28.32 9.54
CA VAL A 79 17.43 29.16 9.27
C VAL A 79 16.16 28.32 9.23
N ASN A 80 16.22 27.14 8.61
CA ASN A 80 15.04 26.30 8.40
C ASN A 80 14.88 25.13 9.40
N ALA A 81 15.91 24.81 10.19
CA ALA A 81 15.92 23.66 11.08
C ALA A 81 14.71 23.62 12.02
N LYS A 82 14.38 24.74 12.66
CA LYS A 82 13.25 24.80 13.60
C LYS A 82 11.92 24.43 12.94
N TYR A 83 11.69 24.90 11.72
CA TYR A 83 10.48 24.60 10.97
C TYR A 83 10.46 23.14 10.54
N TYR A 84 11.57 22.64 9.99
CA TYR A 84 11.71 21.26 9.56
C TYR A 84 11.45 20.28 10.71
N PHE A 85 12.18 20.42 11.83
CA PHE A 85 11.99 19.51 12.96
C PHE A 85 10.63 19.67 13.63
N GLY A 86 10.06 20.88 13.63
CA GLY A 86 8.69 21.09 14.09
C GLY A 86 7.68 20.28 13.27
N GLN A 87 7.77 20.36 11.93
CA GLN A 87 6.90 19.60 11.04
C GLN A 87 7.09 18.08 11.18
N GLU A 88 8.33 17.61 11.18
CA GLU A 88 8.63 16.18 11.30
C GLU A 88 8.16 15.59 12.64
N THR A 89 8.35 16.34 13.73
CA THR A 89 7.95 15.89 15.07
C THR A 89 6.43 15.86 15.23
N THR A 90 5.71 16.87 14.74
CA THR A 90 4.24 16.88 14.77
C THR A 90 3.67 15.75 13.94
N ALA A 91 4.16 15.56 12.70
CA ALA A 91 3.70 14.47 11.84
C ALA A 91 4.00 13.09 12.44
N LEU A 92 5.17 12.94 13.09
CA LEU A 92 5.51 11.72 13.83
C LEU A 92 4.50 11.47 14.97
N PHE A 93 4.20 12.48 15.78
CA PHE A 93 3.27 12.36 16.89
C PHE A 93 1.88 11.90 16.40
N GLU A 94 1.31 12.59 15.42
CA GLU A 94 -0.02 12.27 14.89
C GLU A 94 -0.09 10.82 14.36
N THR A 95 0.87 10.45 13.51
CA THR A 95 0.89 9.11 12.89
C THR A 95 1.13 8.03 13.94
N LEU A 96 2.07 8.25 14.87
CA LEU A 96 2.38 7.27 15.91
C LEU A 96 1.21 7.07 16.87
N SER A 97 0.54 8.15 17.30
CA SER A 97 -0.64 8.08 18.15
C SER A 97 -1.78 7.32 17.49
N GLU A 98 -2.04 7.56 16.21
CA GLU A 98 -3.04 6.82 15.45
C GLU A 98 -2.71 5.33 15.39
N GLN A 99 -1.48 4.96 15.01
CA GLN A 99 -1.09 3.56 14.87
C GLN A 99 -1.08 2.82 16.22
N ILE A 100 -0.68 3.48 17.31
CA ILE A 100 -0.79 2.92 18.67
C ILE A 100 -2.25 2.68 19.03
N ALA A 101 -3.13 3.65 18.76
CA ALA A 101 -4.55 3.51 19.08
C ALA A 101 -5.21 2.36 18.30
N LEU A 102 -4.86 2.18 17.02
CA LEU A 102 -5.30 1.03 16.22
C LEU A 102 -4.77 -0.29 16.78
N ALA A 103 -3.50 -0.33 17.19
CA ALA A 103 -2.87 -1.53 17.72
C ALA A 103 -3.41 -1.97 19.10
N ILE A 104 -3.97 -1.04 19.88
CA ILE A 104 -4.58 -1.35 21.18
C ILE A 104 -6.04 -1.82 21.03
N ARG A 105 -6.75 -1.32 20.01
CA ARG A 105 -8.15 -1.71 19.76
C ARG A 105 -8.29 -3.09 19.11
N HIS A 106 -7.28 -3.50 18.35
CA HIS A 106 -7.16 -4.84 17.77
C HIS A 106 -6.64 -5.85 18.79
#